data_AF-A0A535L5E3-F1
#
_entry.id   AF-A0A535L5E3-F1
#
_cell.length_a   1.000
_cell.length_b   1.000
_cell.length_c   1.000
_cell.angle_alpha   90.00
_cell.angle_beta   90.00
_cell.angle_gamma   90.00
#
_symmetry.space_group_name_H-M   'P 1'
#
loop_
_entity.id
_entity.type
_entity.pdbx_description
1 polymer ?
#
loop_
_entity_poly.entity_id
_entity_poly.type
_entity_poly.pdbx_seq_one_letter_code
_entity_poly.pdbx_strand_id
1 'polypeptide(L)'
;MYVQFATGRGSGSSLSSHARTRVTFRFILLVLIVLALLIPLAAVHAAGPKQAPLAPANTAVTTYKNDLSRTGHQLNETILNTSNVNMNQFGKRVEYHVDGQVYAQPLYMPNVTIGAALASLATTSAQNMALPAPR
;
A
#
# COMPACT_ATOMS: atom_id res chain seq x y z
N MET A 1 24.81 62.38 -58.34
CA MET A 1 26.01 61.69 -57.80
C MET A 1 26.47 62.51 -56.61
N TYR A 2 26.47 62.11 -55.33
CA TYR A 2 26.45 60.81 -54.64
C TYR A 2 25.56 60.95 -53.38
N VAL A 3 24.58 60.05 -53.17
CA VAL A 3 24.57 58.86 -52.29
C VAL A 3 24.31 59.16 -50.81
N GLN A 4 23.16 58.62 -50.38
CA GLN A 4 22.61 58.55 -49.04
C GLN A 4 23.24 57.45 -48.20
N PHE A 5 23.51 57.71 -46.91
CA PHE A 5 23.60 56.65 -45.89
C PHE A 5 22.90 57.09 -44.61
N ALA A 6 21.72 56.51 -44.38
CA ALA A 6 21.11 56.41 -43.07
C ALA A 6 21.79 55.25 -42.32
N THR A 7 22.13 55.44 -41.05
CA THR A 7 22.42 54.32 -40.16
C THR A 7 21.64 54.55 -38.87
N GLY A 8 20.48 53.91 -38.79
CA GLY A 8 19.72 53.81 -37.57
C GLY A 8 20.19 52.62 -36.74
N ARG A 9 20.04 52.72 -35.41
CA ARG A 9 19.60 51.59 -34.57
C ARG A 9 19.09 52.09 -33.22
N GLY A 10 17.88 52.62 -33.22
CA GLY A 10 17.04 52.58 -32.02
C GLY A 10 16.56 51.15 -31.83
N SER A 11 16.92 50.51 -30.72
CA SER A 11 16.35 49.22 -30.33
C SER A 11 15.99 49.24 -28.84
N GLY A 12 15.10 50.17 -28.49
CA GLY A 12 14.27 50.00 -27.31
C GLY A 12 13.13 49.05 -27.68
N SER A 13 13.10 47.87 -27.10
CA SER A 13 12.00 46.91 -27.25
C SER A 13 10.74 47.42 -26.54
N SER A 14 10.08 48.42 -27.14
CA SER A 14 8.78 48.90 -26.68
C SER A 14 7.69 47.96 -27.19
N LEU A 15 7.54 46.82 -26.50
CA LEU A 15 6.36 45.99 -26.61
C LEU A 15 5.13 46.84 -26.22
N SER A 16 4.25 47.07 -27.20
CA SER A 16 2.92 47.69 -27.03
C SER A 16 2.21 47.11 -25.80
N SER A 17 1.53 47.96 -25.03
CA SER A 17 0.81 47.59 -23.79
C SER A 17 -0.10 46.37 -23.97
N HIS A 18 -0.69 46.20 -25.17
CA HIS A 18 -1.53 45.08 -25.54
C HIS A 18 -0.77 43.75 -25.64
N ALA A 19 0.50 43.76 -26.04
CA ALA A 19 1.34 42.57 -26.10
C ALA A 19 1.81 42.15 -24.70
N ARG A 20 2.12 43.12 -23.82
CA ARG A 20 2.51 42.86 -22.42
C ARG A 20 1.37 42.18 -21.65
N THR A 21 0.14 42.68 -21.77
CA THR A 21 -1.05 42.09 -21.12
C THR A 21 -1.35 40.68 -21.62
N ARG A 22 -1.20 40.42 -22.93
CA ARG A 22 -1.47 39.08 -23.50
C ARG A 22 -0.43 38.04 -23.08
N VAL A 23 0.83 38.45 -22.90
CA VAL A 23 1.90 37.56 -22.46
C VAL A 23 1.75 37.22 -20.97
N THR A 24 1.50 38.20 -20.09
CA THR A 24 1.25 37.93 -18.67
C THR A 24 -0.01 37.09 -18.46
N PHE A 25 -1.09 37.35 -19.21
CA PHE A 25 -2.31 36.56 -19.10
C PHE A 25 -2.10 35.11 -19.54
N ARG A 26 -1.34 34.88 -20.63
CA ARG A 26 -0.96 33.53 -21.09
C ARG A 26 -0.06 32.82 -20.09
N PHE A 27 0.86 33.54 -19.45
CA PHE A 27 1.75 32.98 -18.45
C PHE A 27 0.97 32.53 -17.19
N ILE A 28 0.05 33.37 -16.71
CA ILE A 28 -0.82 33.05 -15.56
C ILE A 28 -1.73 31.85 -15.89
N LEU A 29 -2.33 31.82 -17.08
CA LEU A 29 -3.18 30.72 -17.53
C LEU A 29 -2.41 29.38 -17.57
N LEU A 30 -1.17 29.37 -18.07
CA LEU A 30 -0.33 28.17 -18.11
C LEU A 30 0.06 27.69 -16.71
N VAL A 31 0.41 28.60 -15.80
CA VAL A 31 0.71 28.27 -14.40
C VAL A 31 -0.50 27.65 -13.71
N LEU A 32 -1.71 28.18 -13.94
CA LEU A 32 -2.95 27.63 -13.36
C LEU A 32 -3.29 26.24 -13.91
N ILE A 33 -3.07 25.98 -15.20
CA ILE A 33 -3.30 24.66 -15.80
C ILE A 33 -2.31 23.63 -15.25
N VAL A 34 -1.04 24.01 -15.09
CA VAL A 34 -0.01 23.13 -14.50
C VAL A 34 -0.33 22.83 -13.03
N LEU A 35 -0.77 23.82 -12.25
CA LEU A 35 -1.20 23.61 -10.87
C LEU A 35 -2.41 22.67 -10.80
N ALA A 36 -3.40 22.86 -11.68
CA ALA A 36 -4.62 22.04 -11.73
C ALA A 36 -4.36 20.59 -12.13
N LEU A 37 -3.30 20.30 -12.89
CA LEU A 37 -2.89 18.93 -13.27
C LEU A 37 -1.98 18.26 -12.24
N LEU A 38 -1.20 19.02 -11.46
CA LEU A 38 -0.30 18.46 -10.44
C LEU A 38 -1.05 17.97 -9.19
N ILE A 39 -2.13 18.65 -8.81
CA ILE A 39 -2.94 18.32 -7.63
C ILE A 39 -3.57 16.91 -7.69
N PRO A 40 -4.23 16.47 -8.79
CA PRO A 40 -4.78 15.12 -8.88
C PRO A 40 -3.70 14.04 -8.98
N LEU A 41 -2.54 14.35 -9.58
CA LEU A 41 -1.43 13.40 -9.68
C LEU A 41 -0.83 13.09 -8.29
N ALA A 42 -0.65 14.09 -7.43
CA ALA A 42 -0.18 13.89 -6.07
C ALA A 42 -1.16 13.04 -5.23
N ALA A 43 -2.47 13.19 -5.42
CA ALA A 43 -3.49 12.41 -4.72
C ALA A 43 -3.48 10.92 -5.13
N VAL A 44 -3.22 10.62 -6.40
CA VAL A 44 -3.09 9.24 -6.90
C VAL A 44 -1.84 8.55 -6.35
N HIS A 45 -0.74 9.29 -6.17
CA HIS A 45 0.49 8.74 -5.58
C HIS A 45 0.42 8.55 -4.05
N ALA A 46 -0.42 9.33 -3.37
CA ALA A 46 -0.63 9.18 -1.92
C ALA A 46 -1.62 8.05 -1.55
N ALA A 47 -2.49 7.64 -2.47
CA ALA A 47 -3.45 6.56 -2.26
C ALA A 47 -2.84 5.20 -2.61
N GLY A 48 -1.98 4.67 -1.72
CA GLY A 48 -1.55 3.27 -1.78
C GLY A 48 -2.70 2.28 -1.54
N PRO A 49 -2.50 0.97 -1.78
CA PRO A 49 -3.52 -0.04 -1.53
C PRO A 49 -4.03 0.05 -0.09
N LYS A 50 -5.35 0.25 0.07
CA LYS A 50 -5.97 0.37 1.40
C LYS A 50 -6.09 -1.01 2.02
N GLN A 51 -5.06 -1.42 2.75
CA GLN A 51 -5.07 -2.69 3.46
C GLN A 51 -6.19 -2.70 4.52
N ALA A 52 -6.87 -3.85 4.64
CA ALA A 52 -7.83 -4.05 5.71
C ALA A 52 -7.16 -3.82 7.08
N PRO A 53 -7.91 -3.31 8.09
CA PRO A 53 -7.39 -3.14 9.44
C PRO A 53 -6.77 -4.41 10.00
N LEU A 54 -5.88 -4.23 10.98
CA LEU A 54 -5.30 -5.33 11.75
C LEU A 54 -6.39 -6.04 12.56
N ALA A 55 -6.53 -7.35 12.37
CA ALA A 55 -7.28 -8.19 13.30
C ALA A 55 -6.70 -8.06 14.72
N PRO A 56 -7.52 -7.86 15.77
CA PRO A 56 -7.03 -7.86 17.13
C PRO A 56 -6.48 -9.26 17.43
N ALA A 57 -5.22 -9.30 17.83
CA ALA A 57 -4.51 -10.54 18.08
C ALA A 57 -4.83 -11.11 19.47
N ASN A 58 -6.07 -10.96 19.95
CA ASN A 58 -6.52 -11.33 21.30
C ASN A 58 -7.31 -12.65 21.35
N THR A 59 -7.69 -13.20 20.20
CA THR A 59 -8.45 -14.45 20.12
C THR A 59 -7.48 -15.62 19.97
N ALA A 60 -7.49 -16.54 20.93
CA ALA A 60 -6.65 -17.73 20.91
C ALA A 60 -7.22 -18.79 19.93
N VAL A 61 -6.34 -19.38 19.12
CA VAL A 61 -6.61 -20.53 18.26
C VAL A 61 -5.75 -21.69 18.74
N THR A 62 -6.27 -22.45 19.70
CA THR A 62 -5.49 -23.49 20.42
C THR A 62 -5.78 -24.90 19.93
N THR A 63 -6.77 -25.08 19.05
CA THR A 63 -7.15 -26.39 18.51
C THR A 63 -7.16 -26.39 16.99
N TYR A 64 -6.91 -27.57 16.40
CA TYR A 64 -7.10 -27.76 14.97
C TYR A 64 -8.56 -27.48 14.61
N LYS A 65 -8.79 -26.71 13.53
CA LYS A 65 -10.12 -26.26 13.09
C LYS A 65 -10.88 -25.41 14.10
N ASN A 66 -10.16 -24.75 15.02
CA ASN A 66 -10.65 -23.68 15.92
C ASN A 66 -11.68 -24.09 16.98
N ASP A 67 -12.27 -25.29 16.88
CA ASP A 67 -13.23 -25.83 17.84
C ASP A 67 -13.10 -27.36 17.95
N LEU A 68 -13.71 -27.94 18.99
CA LEU A 68 -13.66 -29.40 19.25
C LEU A 68 -14.44 -30.22 18.22
N SER A 69 -15.48 -29.64 17.62
CA SER A 69 -16.26 -30.22 16.52
C SER A 69 -15.54 -30.16 15.16
N ARG A 70 -14.36 -29.52 15.11
CA ARG A 70 -13.47 -29.36 13.95
C ARG A 70 -14.15 -28.71 12.75
N THR A 71 -15.06 -27.78 12.98
CA THR A 71 -15.84 -27.16 11.90
C THR A 71 -15.01 -26.19 11.06
N GLY A 72 -13.99 -25.56 11.65
CA GLY A 72 -13.11 -24.61 10.97
C GLY A 72 -13.67 -23.19 10.87
N HIS A 73 -14.77 -22.89 11.57
CA HIS A 73 -15.32 -21.53 11.63
C HIS A 73 -14.50 -20.63 12.56
N GLN A 74 -14.34 -19.37 12.18
CA GLN A 74 -13.75 -18.30 13.00
C GLN A 74 -14.85 -17.30 13.39
N LEU A 75 -15.67 -17.66 14.39
CA LEU A 75 -16.86 -16.88 14.78
C LEU A 75 -16.53 -15.48 15.34
N ASN A 76 -15.28 -15.23 15.70
CA ASN A 76 -14.80 -13.95 16.21
C ASN A 76 -14.17 -13.04 15.14
N GLU A 77 -14.18 -13.42 13.86
CA GLU A 77 -13.68 -12.59 12.77
C GLU A 77 -14.67 -11.45 12.45
N THR A 78 -14.24 -10.21 12.65
CA THR A 78 -15.09 -9.01 12.45
C THR A 78 -14.49 -8.01 11.47
N ILE A 79 -13.27 -8.26 11.01
CA ILE A 79 -12.51 -7.29 10.22
C ILE A 79 -12.48 -7.69 8.77
N LEU A 80 -12.17 -8.95 8.47
CA LEU A 80 -12.22 -9.48 7.11
C LEU A 80 -13.65 -9.93 6.78
N ASN A 81 -14.15 -9.46 5.64
CA ASN A 81 -15.45 -9.84 5.09
C ASN A 81 -15.40 -9.83 3.56
N THR A 82 -16.48 -10.29 2.93
CA THR A 82 -16.55 -10.47 1.47
C THR A 82 -16.31 -9.17 0.67
N SER A 83 -16.53 -7.99 1.26
CA SER A 83 -16.29 -6.72 0.59
C SER A 83 -14.82 -6.29 0.59
N ASN A 84 -14.02 -6.72 1.58
CA ASN A 84 -12.63 -6.26 1.75
C ASN A 84 -11.57 -7.35 1.52
N VAL A 85 -11.98 -8.60 1.29
CA VAL A 85 -11.10 -9.65 0.76
C VAL A 85 -11.05 -9.54 -0.76
N ASN A 86 -10.29 -8.55 -1.26
CA ASN A 86 -10.07 -8.31 -2.69
C ASN A 86 -8.62 -7.87 -2.97
N MET A 87 -8.20 -7.90 -4.23
CA MET A 87 -6.82 -7.62 -4.65
C MET A 87 -6.30 -6.22 -4.25
N ASN A 88 -7.20 -5.26 -3.99
CA ASN A 88 -6.82 -3.90 -3.62
C ASN A 88 -6.61 -3.73 -2.12
N GLN A 89 -7.14 -4.64 -1.29
CA GLN A 89 -7.25 -4.46 0.16
C GLN A 89 -6.74 -5.64 0.99
N PHE A 90 -6.66 -6.82 0.38
CA PHE A 90 -6.14 -8.03 1.00
C PHE A 90 -4.78 -8.40 0.39
N GLY A 91 -3.84 -8.78 1.25
CA GLY A 91 -2.48 -9.10 0.82
C GLY A 91 -1.64 -9.76 1.91
N LYS A 92 -0.46 -10.26 1.50
CA LYS A 92 0.50 -10.92 2.38
C LYS A 92 1.06 -9.94 3.41
N ARG A 93 1.05 -10.33 4.69
CA ARG A 93 1.55 -9.49 5.80
C ARG A 93 2.93 -9.91 6.30
N VAL A 94 3.13 -11.21 6.45
CA VAL A 94 4.38 -11.81 6.93
C VAL A 94 4.66 -13.08 6.14
N GLU A 95 5.93 -13.42 6.04
CA GLU A 95 6.41 -14.67 5.46
C GLU A 95 7.58 -15.17 6.33
N TYR A 96 7.60 -16.47 6.60
CA TYR A 96 8.65 -17.11 7.37
C TYR A 96 9.19 -18.27 6.57
N HIS A 97 10.52 -18.33 6.41
CA HIS A 97 11.18 -19.47 5.82
C HIS A 97 11.12 -20.66 6.79
N VAL A 98 10.88 -21.84 6.22
CA VAL A 98 10.83 -23.12 6.93
C VAL A 98 11.69 -24.11 6.17
N ASP A 99 12.48 -24.91 6.89
CA ASP A 99 13.44 -25.85 6.29
C ASP A 99 12.77 -27.10 5.68
N GLY A 100 11.44 -27.23 5.78
CA GLY A 100 10.69 -28.39 5.29
C GLY A 100 9.23 -28.10 4.98
N GLN A 101 8.52 -29.11 4.48
CA GLN A 101 7.09 -29.01 4.17
C GLN A 101 6.24 -28.88 5.44
N VAL A 102 5.41 -27.85 5.50
CA VAL A 102 4.49 -27.61 6.63
C VAL A 102 3.13 -28.23 6.31
N TYR A 103 2.82 -29.36 6.96
CA TYR A 103 1.52 -30.05 6.84
C TYR A 103 0.54 -29.68 7.98
N ALA A 104 0.88 -28.66 8.76
CA ALA A 104 0.20 -28.33 10.00
C ALA A 104 -0.59 -27.02 9.88
N GLN A 105 -1.73 -26.95 10.58
CA GLN A 105 -2.40 -25.67 10.81
C GLN A 105 -1.62 -24.90 11.90
N PRO A 106 -1.27 -23.62 11.67
CA PRO A 106 -0.73 -22.77 12.73
C PRO A 106 -1.77 -22.57 13.84
N LEU A 107 -1.34 -22.77 15.09
CA LEU A 107 -2.07 -22.44 16.31
C LEU A 107 -1.51 -21.12 16.86
N TYR A 108 -2.37 -20.31 17.46
CA TYR A 108 -2.02 -19.00 17.98
C TYR A 108 -2.50 -18.85 19.43
N MET A 109 -1.61 -18.45 20.33
CA MET A 109 -1.97 -18.14 21.71
C MET A 109 -1.42 -16.76 22.10
N PRO A 110 -2.30 -15.77 22.31
CA PRO A 110 -1.88 -14.44 22.75
C PRO A 110 -1.61 -14.38 24.24
N ASN A 111 -0.84 -13.37 24.65
CA ASN A 111 -0.58 -13.05 26.06
C ASN A 111 0.08 -14.19 26.84
N VAL A 112 0.94 -14.97 26.20
CA VAL A 112 1.74 -16.01 26.86
C VAL A 112 2.93 -15.34 27.53
N THR A 113 3.06 -15.51 28.84
CA THR A 113 4.25 -15.10 29.57
C THR A 113 5.38 -16.09 29.30
N ILE A 114 6.43 -15.65 28.61
CA ILE A 114 7.66 -16.44 28.42
C ILE A 114 8.78 -15.75 29.19
N GLY A 115 9.12 -16.27 30.37
CA GLY A 115 10.03 -15.60 31.30
C GLY A 115 9.38 -14.37 31.95
N ALA A 116 10.00 -13.19 31.85
CA ALA A 116 9.45 -11.92 32.38
C ALA A 116 8.70 -11.08 31.34
N ALA A 117 8.57 -11.56 30.08
CA ALA A 117 7.96 -10.82 28.98
C ALA A 117 6.67 -11.48 28.49
N LEU A 118 5.70 -10.64 28.10
CA LEU A 118 4.50 -11.08 27.39
C LEU A 118 4.83 -11.26 25.89
N ALA A 119 4.52 -12.43 25.35
CA ALA A 119 4.72 -12.80 23.96
C ALA A 119 3.49 -13.54 23.39
N SER A 120 3.33 -13.56 22.07
CA SER A 120 2.34 -14.41 21.40
C SER A 120 3.04 -15.62 20.79
N LEU A 121 2.55 -16.83 21.07
CA LEU A 121 3.13 -18.08 20.58
C LEU A 121 2.38 -18.58 19.35
N ALA A 122 3.13 -18.95 18.30
CA ALA A 122 2.60 -19.63 17.12
C ALA A 122 3.22 -21.03 17.00
N THR A 123 2.41 -22.08 16.99
CA THR A 123 2.89 -23.48 16.94
C THR A 123 2.15 -24.27 15.88
N THR A 124 2.85 -25.09 15.10
CA THR A 124 2.27 -26.04 14.15
C THR A 124 2.06 -27.40 14.81
N SER A 125 0.89 -28.05 14.64
CA SER A 125 0.72 -29.44 15.08
C SER A 125 0.95 -30.43 13.93
N ALA A 126 1.95 -31.30 14.06
CA ALA A 126 2.19 -32.39 13.13
C ALA A 126 1.42 -33.64 13.59
N GLN A 127 0.35 -34.02 12.88
CA GLN A 127 -0.24 -35.35 13.02
C GLN A 127 0.59 -36.32 12.16
N ASN A 128 1.52 -37.00 12.81
CA ASN A 128 2.09 -38.30 12.46
C ASN A 128 1.52 -39.01 11.19
N MET A 129 2.14 -38.80 10.03
CA MET A 129 2.24 -39.89 9.04
C MET A 129 3.50 -40.69 9.38
N ALA A 130 3.34 -41.77 10.15
CA ALA A 130 4.40 -42.75 10.34
C ALA A 130 4.71 -43.37 8.96
N LEU A 131 5.92 -43.11 8.45
CA LEU A 131 6.48 -43.89 7.35
C LEU A 131 6.49 -45.36 7.78
N PRO A 132 5.87 -46.30 7.04
CA PRO A 132 6.03 -47.71 7.34
C PRO A 132 7.51 -48.06 7.15
N ALA A 133 8.13 -48.65 8.17
CA ALA A 133 9.51 -49.13 8.10
C ALA A 133 9.64 -50.13 6.93
N PRO A 134 10.72 -50.07 6.13
CA PRO A 134 10.98 -51.09 5.12
C PRO A 134 11.18 -52.45 5.82
N ARG A 135 10.51 -53.48 5.30
CA ARG A 135 10.75 -54.87 5.71
C ARG A 135 12.07 -55.37 5.15
#